data_AF-A0A6A3NST6-F1
#
_entry.id   AF-A0A6A3NST6-F1
#
_cell.length_a   1.000
_cell.length_b   1.000
_cell.length_c   1.000
_cell.angle_alpha   90.00
_cell.angle_beta   90.00
_cell.angle_gamma   90.00
#
_symmetry.space_group_name_H-M   'P 1'
#
loop_
_entity.id
_entity.type
_entity.pdbx_description
1 polymer ?
#
loop_
_entity_poly.entity_id
_entity_poly.type
_entity_poly.pdbx_seq_one_letter_code
_entity_poly.pdbx_strand_id
1 'polypeptide(L)'
;MSEILVVPHDQQKETANLTQVCPVEALVLAGVWWNFEPTHYYTTDNGIVCHAVVPQYNTHGNYFITSSKVTPYRTAPSSCANDSFPLEVYFYHASIGFYSFYEGEVGTYCTKDKIAYIAVEVLGAYDINGSFLANDTGSTESRVSYWYGIAGAIWLVFRLLIIRRSYSLLRIYGRRCDEMGETLDQDAVIVFVQESLRLSAHGATNYHRVALLYLIVEGIMTDLFLIIANDGWATRIQYGSLGYNLSGLMLLLFEMVENMNWLSEKWRLRVKRLVFSNETSLIGELVTAFAFQNCLNGLNKSDLKRSKPTALAVSFYLWSLVCHGIVVLVFIAIISSLRVVCAVIYVWFKHRSLAVLSEPCCVDAALGVRSRIMLLGGYHWEDNKLYYKPEALKAFGMLRIEEDGVEYLVLNKLYWFTAPRDNLIGIGVLADQRVEPCNERPCSGVISFLDRMLGGVSAHTGYYNRTQQTIRILSGP
;
A
#
# COMPACT_ATOMS: atom_id res chain seq x y z
N MET A 1 1.12 -28.05 15.46
CA MET A 1 0.31 -27.63 16.61
C MET A 1 0.64 -28.54 17.77
N SER A 2 0.70 -28.02 19.00
CA SER A 2 0.78 -28.86 20.19
C SER A 2 -0.54 -29.60 20.43
N GLU A 3 -0.47 -30.91 20.71
CA GLU A 3 -1.64 -31.75 20.93
C GLU A 3 -2.48 -31.27 22.13
N ILE A 4 -1.86 -30.57 23.09
CA ILE A 4 -2.53 -30.07 24.30
C ILE A 4 -3.59 -28.99 24.00
N LEU A 5 -3.50 -28.34 22.85
CA LEU A 5 -4.44 -27.29 22.42
C LEU A 5 -5.61 -27.83 21.62
N VAL A 6 -5.58 -29.12 21.24
CA VAL A 6 -6.63 -29.79 20.49
C VAL A 6 -7.70 -30.28 21.45
N VAL A 7 -8.93 -29.89 21.20
CA VAL A 7 -10.09 -30.25 22.01
C VAL A 7 -10.90 -31.33 21.29
N PRO A 8 -11.24 -32.44 21.96
CA PRO A 8 -12.14 -33.47 21.41
C PRO A 8 -13.49 -32.90 20.99
N HIS A 9 -14.06 -33.39 19.89
CA HIS A 9 -15.30 -32.86 19.32
C HIS A 9 -16.54 -33.01 20.21
N ASP A 10 -16.52 -33.94 21.16
CA ASP A 10 -17.59 -34.21 22.11
C ASP A 10 -17.50 -33.36 23.39
N GLN A 11 -16.42 -32.58 23.57
CA GLN A 11 -16.22 -31.78 24.76
C GLN A 11 -17.19 -30.59 24.81
N GLN A 12 -17.84 -30.40 25.97
CA GLN A 12 -18.81 -29.33 26.15
C GLN A 12 -18.11 -27.97 26.35
N LYS A 13 -18.63 -26.93 25.69
CA LYS A 13 -18.22 -25.53 25.91
C LYS A 13 -18.74 -25.04 27.27
N GLU A 14 -17.84 -24.51 28.09
CA GLU A 14 -18.16 -23.93 29.39
C GLU A 14 -17.87 -22.42 29.41
N THR A 15 -18.71 -21.64 30.12
CA THR A 15 -18.59 -20.18 30.21
C THR A 15 -18.65 -19.65 31.65
N ALA A 16 -18.72 -20.53 32.64
CA ALA A 16 -18.84 -20.14 34.04
C ALA A 16 -17.51 -19.60 34.58
N ASN A 17 -17.53 -18.52 35.38
CA ASN A 17 -16.34 -17.93 36.01
C ASN A 17 -15.15 -17.69 35.06
N LEU A 18 -15.45 -17.30 33.82
CA LEU A 18 -14.48 -17.27 32.72
C LEU A 18 -13.21 -16.48 33.05
N THR A 19 -13.32 -15.33 33.72
CA THR A 19 -12.16 -14.50 34.08
C THR A 19 -11.27 -15.09 35.18
N GLN A 20 -11.78 -16.05 35.95
CA GLN A 20 -11.00 -16.78 36.95
C GLN A 20 -10.31 -18.00 36.33
N VAL A 21 -11.04 -18.71 35.45
CA VAL A 21 -10.58 -19.92 34.79
C VAL A 21 -9.60 -19.61 33.64
N CYS A 22 -9.89 -18.56 32.89
CA CYS A 22 -9.15 -18.10 31.72
C CYS A 22 -8.65 -16.66 31.99
N PRO A 23 -7.53 -16.49 32.72
CA PRO A 23 -7.20 -15.22 33.35
C PRO A 23 -6.43 -14.23 32.46
N VAL A 24 -6.14 -14.58 31.20
CA VAL A 24 -5.35 -13.74 30.29
C VAL A 24 -6.20 -12.58 29.78
N GLU A 25 -5.71 -11.34 29.94
CA GLU A 25 -6.46 -10.13 29.56
C GLU A 25 -5.86 -9.41 28.33
N ALA A 26 -4.61 -9.72 27.98
CA ALA A 26 -3.94 -9.20 26.79
C ALA A 26 -2.74 -10.07 26.40
N LEU A 27 -2.27 -9.89 25.17
CA LEU A 27 -1.03 -10.49 24.71
C LEU A 27 -0.09 -9.43 24.12
N VAL A 28 1.20 -9.64 24.31
CA VAL A 28 2.27 -8.90 23.67
C VAL A 28 2.96 -9.84 22.70
N LEU A 29 2.78 -9.57 21.42
CA LEU A 29 3.34 -10.31 20.31
C LEU A 29 4.12 -9.35 19.41
N ALA A 30 5.36 -9.70 19.09
CA ALA A 30 6.31 -8.86 18.35
C ALA A 30 6.47 -7.43 18.91
N GLY A 31 6.37 -7.27 20.23
CA GLY A 31 6.40 -5.96 20.89
C GLY A 31 5.18 -5.08 20.63
N VAL A 32 4.11 -5.65 20.08
CA VAL A 32 2.80 -5.02 19.91
C VAL A 32 1.81 -5.60 20.92
N TRP A 33 1.04 -4.72 21.56
CA TRP A 33 -0.06 -5.07 22.43
C TRP A 33 -1.29 -5.44 21.62
N TRP A 34 -1.90 -6.58 21.93
CA TRP A 34 -3.16 -7.02 21.35
C TRP A 34 -4.18 -7.28 22.44
N ASN A 35 -5.41 -6.88 22.14
CA ASN A 35 -6.52 -7.08 23.06
C ASN A 35 -6.93 -8.54 23.00
N PHE A 36 -7.08 -9.16 24.16
CA PHE A 36 -7.29 -10.60 24.23
C PHE A 36 -8.46 -10.89 25.16
N GLU A 37 -9.47 -11.58 24.65
CA GLU A 37 -10.68 -11.83 25.41
C GLU A 37 -11.09 -13.30 25.34
N PRO A 38 -11.13 -14.01 26.48
CA PRO A 38 -11.68 -15.35 26.50
C PRO A 38 -13.18 -15.31 26.19
N THR A 39 -13.67 -16.39 25.60
CA THR A 39 -15.10 -16.55 25.28
C THR A 39 -15.71 -17.78 25.94
N HIS A 40 -14.97 -18.88 26.00
CA HIS A 40 -15.36 -20.13 26.63
C HIS A 40 -14.11 -20.96 26.93
N TYR A 41 -14.26 -22.06 27.66
CA TYR A 41 -13.22 -23.04 27.89
C TYR A 41 -13.76 -24.46 27.78
N TYR A 42 -12.84 -25.41 27.75
CA TYR A 42 -13.08 -26.83 27.72
C TYR A 42 -12.27 -27.49 28.83
N THR A 43 -12.93 -28.38 29.57
CA THR A 43 -12.25 -29.26 30.53
C THR A 43 -11.77 -30.51 29.79
N THR A 44 -10.47 -30.70 29.67
CA THR A 44 -9.86 -31.87 29.00
C THR A 44 -9.05 -32.70 29.99
N ASP A 45 -8.62 -33.90 29.59
CA ASP A 45 -7.75 -34.76 30.41
C ASP A 45 -6.42 -34.07 30.77
N ASN A 46 -5.92 -33.19 29.90
CA ASN A 46 -4.68 -32.44 30.11
C ASN A 46 -4.88 -31.18 30.95
N GLY A 47 -6.13 -30.81 31.26
CA GLY A 47 -6.50 -29.61 31.99
C GLY A 47 -7.42 -28.69 31.20
N ILE A 48 -7.38 -27.40 31.52
CA ILE A 48 -8.31 -26.41 30.98
C ILE A 48 -7.74 -25.78 29.72
N VAL A 49 -8.45 -25.95 28.61
CA VAL A 49 -8.16 -25.29 27.33
C VAL A 49 -9.12 -24.12 27.15
N CYS A 50 -8.58 -22.91 27.07
CA CYS A 50 -9.38 -21.70 26.94
C CYS A 50 -9.45 -21.26 25.48
N HIS A 51 -10.64 -20.94 24.98
CA HIS A 51 -10.81 -20.30 23.67
C HIS A 51 -10.94 -18.80 23.82
N ALA A 52 -10.21 -18.06 23.02
CA ALA A 52 -10.17 -16.62 23.06
C ALA A 52 -10.14 -15.99 21.68
N VAL A 53 -10.43 -14.69 21.68
CA VAL A 53 -10.50 -13.88 20.48
C VAL A 53 -9.70 -12.60 20.62
N VAL A 54 -9.23 -12.09 19.49
CA VAL A 54 -8.83 -10.69 19.32
C VAL A 54 -9.93 -10.01 18.52
N PRO A 55 -10.93 -9.39 19.18
CA PRO A 55 -12.17 -9.00 18.52
C PRO A 55 -11.99 -8.04 17.34
N GLN A 56 -10.95 -7.21 17.38
CA GLN A 56 -10.62 -6.20 16.37
C GLN A 56 -10.13 -6.84 15.07
N TYR A 57 -9.62 -8.07 15.12
CA TYR A 57 -8.87 -8.65 13.99
C TYR A 57 -9.42 -10.00 13.55
N ASN A 58 -10.60 -10.38 14.05
CA ASN A 58 -11.23 -11.68 13.76
C ASN A 58 -10.24 -12.82 13.95
N THR A 59 -9.47 -12.73 15.04
CA THR A 59 -8.50 -13.73 15.43
C THR A 59 -9.15 -14.64 16.46
N HIS A 60 -9.06 -15.96 16.24
CA HIS A 60 -9.69 -16.98 17.07
C HIS A 60 -8.72 -18.11 17.37
N GLY A 61 -8.78 -18.67 18.56
CA GLY A 61 -8.02 -19.89 18.85
C GLY A 61 -7.97 -20.24 20.32
N ASN A 62 -7.19 -21.28 20.61
CA ASN A 62 -7.11 -21.86 21.95
C ASN A 62 -5.75 -21.57 22.57
N TYR A 63 -5.75 -21.46 23.90
CA TYR A 63 -4.54 -21.40 24.69
C TYR A 63 -4.62 -22.30 25.91
N PHE A 64 -3.44 -22.67 26.40
CA PHE A 64 -3.27 -23.50 27.58
C PHE A 64 -2.16 -22.91 28.47
N ILE A 65 -2.44 -22.77 29.76
CA ILE A 65 -1.47 -22.31 30.76
C ILE A 65 -1.02 -23.52 31.57
N THR A 66 0.29 -23.76 31.60
CA THR A 66 0.87 -24.83 32.40
C THR A 66 0.98 -24.42 33.88
N SER A 67 0.90 -25.38 34.80
CA SER A 67 0.85 -25.15 36.25
C SER A 67 2.19 -24.81 36.91
N SER A 68 3.32 -25.06 36.25
CA SER A 68 4.66 -24.89 36.85
C SER A 68 5.30 -23.57 36.45
N LYS A 69 5.85 -22.82 37.41
CA LYS A 69 6.52 -21.53 37.15
C LYS A 69 7.80 -21.73 36.34
N VAL A 70 8.07 -20.78 35.43
CA VAL A 70 9.27 -20.77 34.58
C VAL A 70 9.88 -19.37 34.49
N THR A 71 11.10 -19.30 33.97
CA THR A 71 11.72 -18.03 33.59
C THR A 71 10.82 -17.29 32.59
N PRO A 72 10.51 -16.00 32.79
CA PRO A 72 9.66 -15.24 31.89
C PRO A 72 10.24 -15.18 30.48
N TYR A 73 9.35 -15.02 29.51
CA TYR A 73 9.74 -14.71 28.15
C TYR A 73 10.53 -13.39 28.08
N ARG A 74 11.48 -13.29 27.14
CA ARG A 74 12.48 -12.20 27.09
C ARG A 74 11.90 -10.78 26.98
N THR A 75 10.67 -10.64 26.49
CA THR A 75 9.97 -9.35 26.36
C THR A 75 9.11 -9.00 27.57
N ALA A 76 8.97 -9.92 28.54
CA ALA A 76 8.25 -9.68 29.76
C ALA A 76 9.01 -8.69 30.67
N PRO A 77 8.30 -7.81 31.40
CA PRO A 77 8.92 -6.87 32.31
C PRO A 77 9.56 -7.59 33.50
N SER A 78 10.56 -6.96 34.13
CA SER A 78 11.27 -7.51 35.29
C SER A 78 10.35 -7.82 36.47
N SER A 79 9.20 -7.15 36.57
CA SER A 79 8.17 -7.44 37.59
C SER A 79 7.63 -8.87 37.51
N CYS A 80 7.69 -9.52 36.34
CA CYS A 80 7.17 -10.86 36.07
C CYS A 80 8.16 -12.00 36.36
N ALA A 81 9.41 -11.69 36.76
CA ALA A 81 10.51 -12.64 36.98
C ALA A 81 10.14 -13.93 37.73
N ASN A 82 9.31 -13.82 38.76
CA ASN A 82 8.97 -14.93 39.65
C ASN A 82 7.50 -15.39 39.53
N ASP A 83 6.76 -14.85 38.57
CA ASP A 83 5.29 -14.98 38.49
C ASP A 83 4.84 -15.29 37.06
N SER A 84 5.69 -16.02 36.33
CA SER A 84 5.47 -16.42 34.95
C SER A 84 5.25 -17.92 34.80
N PHE A 85 4.29 -18.28 33.96
CA PHE A 85 3.89 -19.66 33.67
C PHE A 85 3.98 -19.92 32.17
N PRO A 86 4.38 -21.12 31.71
CA PRO A 86 4.38 -21.45 30.29
C PRO A 86 2.99 -21.30 29.70
N LEU A 87 2.94 -20.69 28.52
CA LEU A 87 1.73 -20.50 27.74
C LEU A 87 1.98 -21.02 26.33
N GLU A 88 1.09 -21.89 25.88
CA GLU A 88 1.00 -22.31 24.48
C GLU A 88 -0.31 -21.79 23.91
N VAL A 89 -0.25 -21.30 22.67
CA VAL A 89 -1.38 -20.70 22.00
C VAL A 89 -1.38 -21.14 20.54
N TYR A 90 -2.56 -21.29 19.97
CA TYR A 90 -2.69 -21.18 18.53
C TYR A 90 -3.78 -20.18 18.19
N PHE A 91 -3.56 -19.45 17.11
CA PHE A 91 -4.55 -18.57 16.53
C PHE A 91 -4.75 -18.83 15.05
N TYR A 92 -5.93 -18.42 14.62
CA TYR A 92 -6.21 -18.10 13.26
C TYR A 92 -6.53 -16.64 13.14
N HIS A 93 -5.80 -15.93 12.30
CA HIS A 93 -6.11 -14.57 11.89
C HIS A 93 -6.84 -14.63 10.54
N ALA A 94 -8.11 -14.26 10.52
CA ALA A 94 -8.91 -14.29 9.29
C ALA A 94 -8.38 -13.32 8.22
N SER A 95 -8.35 -13.76 6.96
CA SER A 95 -8.07 -12.89 5.81
C SER A 95 -9.35 -12.44 5.11
N ILE A 96 -9.21 -11.56 4.12
CA ILE A 96 -10.29 -11.17 3.20
C ILE A 96 -10.43 -12.31 2.16
N GLY A 97 -11.36 -13.23 2.36
CA GLY A 97 -11.56 -14.36 1.43
C GLY A 97 -11.82 -15.69 2.13
N PHE A 98 -11.31 -16.78 1.56
CA PHE A 98 -11.64 -18.15 1.99
C PHE A 98 -10.60 -18.81 2.92
N TYR A 99 -9.57 -18.07 3.33
CA TYR A 99 -8.48 -18.60 4.17
C TYR A 99 -8.22 -17.70 5.39
N SER A 100 -7.54 -18.28 6.36
CA SER A 100 -6.97 -17.61 7.53
C SER A 100 -5.48 -17.93 7.61
N PHE A 101 -4.75 -17.02 8.22
CA PHE A 101 -3.39 -17.32 8.64
C PHE A 101 -3.42 -18.07 9.96
N TYR A 102 -2.57 -19.09 10.06
CA TYR A 102 -2.45 -19.97 11.21
C TYR A 102 -1.15 -19.65 11.96
N GLU A 103 -1.25 -19.43 13.27
CA GLU A 103 -0.14 -19.13 14.17
C GLU A 103 -0.12 -20.16 15.29
N GLY A 104 1.05 -20.75 15.53
CA GLY A 104 1.37 -21.46 16.76
C GLY A 104 2.36 -20.62 17.54
N GLU A 105 2.02 -20.28 18.77
CA GLU A 105 2.77 -19.33 19.59
C GLU A 105 3.12 -19.94 20.94
N VAL A 106 4.30 -19.59 21.42
CA VAL A 106 4.81 -20.02 22.72
C VAL A 106 5.35 -18.83 23.50
N GLY A 107 5.26 -18.91 24.81
CA GLY A 107 5.83 -17.90 25.68
C GLY A 107 5.41 -18.09 27.13
N THR A 108 5.17 -16.98 27.82
CA THR A 108 4.83 -17.01 29.23
C THR A 108 3.69 -16.07 29.59
N TYR A 109 2.77 -16.53 30.41
CA TYR A 109 1.74 -15.73 31.07
C TYR A 109 2.22 -15.22 32.42
N CYS A 110 2.08 -13.92 32.68
CA CYS A 110 2.43 -13.30 33.96
C CYS A 110 1.19 -13.04 34.82
N THR A 111 1.16 -13.55 36.05
CA THR A 111 -0.03 -13.42 36.92
C THR A 111 -0.19 -12.04 37.55
N LYS A 112 0.87 -11.21 37.58
CA LYS A 112 0.83 -9.87 38.19
C LYS A 112 0.09 -8.85 37.33
N ASP A 113 0.35 -8.86 36.03
CA ASP A 113 -0.24 -7.94 35.06
C ASP A 113 -1.30 -8.62 34.18
N LYS A 114 -1.42 -9.95 34.27
CA LYS A 114 -2.34 -10.81 33.51
C LYS A 114 -2.11 -10.77 32.00
N ILE A 115 -0.86 -10.54 31.59
CA ILE A 115 -0.47 -10.43 30.19
C ILE A 115 0.30 -11.69 29.75
N ALA A 116 -0.01 -12.15 28.54
CA ALA A 116 0.77 -13.15 27.82
C ALA A 116 1.91 -12.47 27.03
N TYR A 117 3.15 -12.89 27.25
CA TYR A 117 4.32 -12.45 26.49
C TYR A 117 4.78 -13.61 25.62
N ILE A 118 4.55 -13.51 24.32
CA ILE A 118 4.64 -14.64 23.38
C ILE A 118 5.41 -14.30 22.12
N ALA A 119 5.79 -15.35 21.39
CA ALA A 119 6.29 -15.25 20.03
C ALA A 119 5.77 -16.41 19.17
N VAL A 120 5.69 -16.14 17.87
CA VAL A 120 5.32 -17.16 16.88
C VAL A 120 6.46 -18.16 16.73
N GLU A 121 6.12 -19.44 16.85
CA GLU A 121 6.99 -20.57 16.56
C GLU A 121 6.64 -21.21 15.22
N VAL A 122 5.34 -21.28 14.90
CA VAL A 122 4.82 -21.90 13.69
C VAL A 122 3.92 -20.92 12.94
N LEU A 123 4.13 -20.83 11.64
CA LEU A 123 3.34 -19.99 10.75
C LEU A 123 2.81 -20.80 9.57
N GLY A 124 1.54 -20.59 9.23
CA GLY A 124 0.92 -21.22 8.07
C GLY A 124 -0.32 -20.47 7.60
N ALA A 125 -1.05 -21.09 6.68
CA ALA A 125 -2.36 -20.64 6.24
C ALA A 125 -3.26 -21.87 6.06
N TYR A 126 -4.55 -21.68 6.29
CA TYR A 126 -5.55 -22.75 6.17
C TYR A 126 -6.84 -22.21 5.56
N ASP A 127 -7.51 -23.02 4.72
CA ASP A 127 -8.74 -22.64 4.01
C ASP A 127 -9.96 -22.70 4.96
N ILE A 128 -9.94 -21.86 5.99
CA ILE A 128 -11.01 -21.68 6.98
C ILE A 128 -11.25 -20.18 7.20
N ASN A 129 -12.50 -19.77 7.35
CA ASN A 129 -12.84 -18.38 7.70
C ASN A 129 -14.23 -18.27 8.36
N GLY A 130 -14.55 -17.08 8.86
CA GLY A 130 -15.88 -16.74 9.38
C GLY A 130 -16.26 -17.56 10.61
N SER A 131 -17.51 -18.03 10.66
CA SER A 131 -18.04 -18.77 11.82
C SER A 131 -17.33 -20.09 12.09
N PHE A 132 -16.68 -20.69 11.09
CA PHE A 132 -15.93 -21.93 11.27
C PHE A 132 -14.72 -21.73 12.18
N LEU A 133 -14.11 -20.54 12.17
CA LEU A 133 -12.97 -20.21 13.05
C LEU A 133 -13.34 -20.26 14.53
N ALA A 134 -14.51 -19.72 14.89
CA ALA A 134 -14.98 -19.70 16.28
C ALA A 134 -15.38 -21.09 16.82
N ASN A 135 -15.52 -22.07 15.92
CA ASN A 135 -15.86 -23.45 16.25
C ASN A 135 -14.71 -24.42 16.02
N ASP A 136 -13.54 -23.95 15.55
CA ASP A 136 -12.38 -24.82 15.37
C ASP A 136 -11.82 -25.22 16.73
N THR A 137 -11.71 -26.54 16.94
CA THR A 137 -11.20 -27.14 18.17
C THR A 137 -9.73 -27.56 18.06
N GLY A 138 -9.02 -27.15 17.00
CA GLY A 138 -7.66 -27.61 16.73
C GLY A 138 -7.65 -28.92 15.94
N SER A 139 -6.48 -29.27 15.40
CA SER A 139 -6.24 -30.54 14.73
C SER A 139 -4.75 -30.86 14.76
N THR A 140 -4.41 -32.15 14.83
CA THR A 140 -3.05 -32.67 14.67
C THR A 140 -2.69 -32.90 13.20
N GLU A 141 -3.66 -32.84 12.29
CA GLU A 141 -3.44 -32.98 10.86
C GLU A 141 -2.75 -31.76 10.25
N SER A 142 -2.10 -31.97 9.11
CA SER A 142 -1.44 -30.89 8.38
C SER A 142 -2.47 -29.90 7.84
N ARG A 143 -2.33 -28.62 8.20
CA ARG A 143 -3.17 -27.52 7.75
C ARG A 143 -2.49 -26.77 6.61
N VAL A 144 -3.17 -26.66 5.47
CA VAL A 144 -2.65 -26.01 4.26
C VAL A 144 -3.75 -25.18 3.60
N SER A 145 -3.40 -24.04 3.03
CA SER A 145 -4.30 -23.22 2.21
C SER A 145 -3.88 -23.30 0.74
N TYR A 146 -4.75 -23.87 -0.09
CA TYR A 146 -4.58 -23.85 -1.53
C TYR A 146 -4.89 -22.47 -2.10
N TRP A 147 -5.86 -21.76 -1.49
CA TRP A 147 -6.23 -20.42 -1.94
C TRP A 147 -5.07 -19.43 -1.79
N TYR A 148 -4.46 -19.38 -0.60
CA TYR A 148 -3.29 -18.55 -0.34
C TYR A 148 -2.14 -18.89 -1.29
N GLY A 149 -1.87 -20.19 -1.49
CA GLY A 149 -0.84 -20.65 -2.42
C GLY A 149 -1.07 -20.19 -3.87
N ILE A 150 -2.31 -20.33 -4.38
CA ILE A 150 -2.67 -19.93 -5.75
C ILE A 150 -2.63 -18.40 -5.91
N ALA A 151 -3.27 -17.66 -5.00
CA ALA A 151 -3.31 -16.19 -5.05
C ALA A 151 -1.89 -15.60 -4.95
N GLY A 152 -1.07 -16.13 -4.03
CA GLY A 152 0.33 -15.77 -3.88
C GLY A 152 1.14 -16.07 -5.15
N ALA A 153 0.97 -17.25 -5.74
CA ALA A 153 1.65 -17.61 -6.99
C ALA A 153 1.26 -16.68 -8.15
N ILE A 154 -0.03 -16.38 -8.31
CA ILE A 154 -0.51 -15.42 -9.32
C ILE A 154 0.14 -14.05 -9.10
N TRP A 155 0.19 -13.57 -7.86
CA TRP A 155 0.78 -12.28 -7.55
C TRP A 155 2.28 -12.21 -7.82
N LEU A 156 3.02 -13.26 -7.47
CA LEU A 156 4.45 -13.37 -7.75
C LEU A 156 4.74 -13.42 -9.25
N VAL A 157 3.98 -14.22 -10.01
CA VAL A 157 4.10 -14.28 -11.47
C VAL A 157 3.80 -12.91 -12.07
N PHE A 158 2.74 -12.24 -11.61
CA PHE A 158 2.40 -10.89 -12.06
C PHE A 158 3.55 -9.91 -11.83
N ARG A 159 4.11 -9.85 -10.61
CA ARG A 159 5.25 -8.98 -10.26
C ARG A 159 6.49 -9.30 -11.11
N LEU A 160 6.79 -10.57 -11.33
CA LEU A 160 7.91 -11.00 -12.19
C LEU A 160 7.74 -10.50 -13.63
N LEU A 161 6.53 -10.60 -14.17
CA LEU A 161 6.22 -10.11 -15.52
C LEU A 161 6.36 -8.58 -15.63
N ILE A 162 5.93 -7.83 -14.60
CA ILE A 162 6.12 -6.38 -14.54
C ILE A 162 7.61 -6.01 -14.50
N ILE A 163 8.40 -6.68 -13.66
CA ILE A 163 9.86 -6.47 -13.59
C ILE A 163 10.53 -6.78 -14.93
N ARG A 164 10.17 -7.92 -15.56
CA ARG A 164 10.70 -8.31 -16.87
C ARG A 164 10.37 -7.28 -17.96
N ARG A 165 9.11 -6.79 -17.99
CA ARG A 165 8.68 -5.75 -18.92
C ARG A 165 9.46 -4.46 -18.70
N SER A 166 9.56 -4.01 -17.45
CA SER A 166 10.32 -2.83 -17.06
C SER A 166 11.78 -2.95 -17.50
N TYR A 167 12.47 -4.03 -17.15
CA TYR A 167 13.85 -4.29 -17.57
C TYR A 167 14.03 -4.24 -19.09
N SER A 168 13.10 -4.82 -19.85
CA SER A 168 13.13 -4.79 -21.31
C SER A 168 12.98 -3.37 -21.85
N LEU A 169 12.08 -2.57 -21.26
CA LEU A 169 11.89 -1.18 -21.64
C LEU A 169 13.11 -0.31 -21.30
N LEU A 170 13.72 -0.50 -20.13
CA LEU A 170 14.98 0.16 -19.76
C LEU A 170 16.09 -0.15 -20.76
N ARG A 171 16.22 -1.41 -21.17
CA ARG A 171 17.23 -1.80 -22.16
C ARG A 171 17.00 -1.15 -23.51
N ILE A 172 15.75 -1.05 -23.96
CA ILE A 172 15.39 -0.38 -25.21
C ILE A 172 15.70 1.11 -25.11
N TYR A 173 15.32 1.75 -24.00
CA TYR A 173 15.56 3.17 -23.79
C TYR A 173 17.05 3.50 -23.68
N GLY A 174 17.82 2.72 -22.90
CA GLY A 174 19.26 2.87 -22.78
C GLY A 174 19.99 2.69 -24.12
N ARG A 175 19.60 1.70 -24.93
CA ARG A 175 20.15 1.56 -26.29
C ARG A 175 19.88 2.79 -27.15
N ARG A 176 18.68 3.37 -27.07
CA ARG A 176 18.36 4.61 -27.79
C ARG A 176 19.22 5.79 -27.32
N CYS A 177 19.49 5.89 -26.02
CA CYS A 177 20.43 6.87 -25.48
C CYS A 177 21.82 6.68 -26.10
N ASP A 178 22.34 5.44 -26.12
CA ASP A 178 23.65 5.13 -26.73
C ASP A 178 23.69 5.49 -28.22
N GLU A 179 22.65 5.13 -28.98
CA GLU A 179 22.54 5.40 -30.43
C GLU A 179 22.48 6.90 -30.76
N MET A 180 21.90 7.70 -29.87
CA MET A 180 21.78 9.17 -30.03
C MET A 180 22.90 9.95 -29.32
N GLY A 181 23.87 9.27 -28.67
CA GLY A 181 24.98 9.92 -27.97
C GLY A 181 24.55 10.69 -26.72
N GLU A 182 23.48 10.24 -26.06
CA GLU A 182 22.84 10.94 -24.94
C GLU A 182 23.06 10.18 -23.62
N THR A 183 23.31 10.94 -22.55
CA THR A 183 23.55 10.37 -21.21
C THR A 183 22.48 10.81 -20.25
N LEU A 184 22.02 9.89 -19.39
CA LEU A 184 21.10 10.18 -18.30
C LEU A 184 21.85 10.19 -16.97
N ASP A 185 21.51 11.14 -16.12
CA ASP A 185 21.97 11.13 -14.74
C ASP A 185 21.22 10.06 -13.92
N GLN A 186 21.73 9.77 -12.72
CA GLN A 186 21.15 8.73 -11.87
C GLN A 186 19.70 9.05 -11.46
N ASP A 187 19.40 10.33 -11.21
CA ASP A 187 18.08 10.78 -10.79
C ASP A 187 17.05 10.56 -11.91
N ALA A 188 17.38 10.91 -13.15
CA ALA A 188 16.52 10.67 -14.31
C ALA A 188 16.30 9.17 -14.56
N VAL A 189 17.32 8.35 -14.36
CA VAL A 189 17.18 6.89 -14.47
C VAL A 189 16.19 6.36 -13.43
N ILE A 190 16.27 6.82 -12.17
CA ILE A 190 15.34 6.40 -11.10
C ILE A 190 13.90 6.78 -11.46
N VAL A 191 13.67 8.00 -11.97
CA VAL A 191 12.34 8.45 -12.42
C VAL A 191 11.79 7.51 -13.50
N PHE A 192 12.60 7.20 -14.51
CA PHE A 192 12.19 6.31 -15.59
C PHE A 192 11.90 4.88 -15.10
N VAL A 193 12.73 4.35 -14.19
CA VAL A 193 12.53 3.04 -13.55
C VAL A 193 11.18 3.01 -12.84
N GLN A 194 10.89 4.00 -12.00
CA GLN A 194 9.66 4.06 -11.23
C GLN A 194 8.40 4.09 -12.11
N GLU A 195 8.41 4.91 -13.16
CA GLU A 195 7.30 4.95 -14.12
C GLU A 195 7.15 3.61 -14.88
N SER A 196 8.26 2.97 -15.24
CA SER A 196 8.24 1.67 -15.94
C SER A 196 7.72 0.50 -15.08
N LEU A 197 7.87 0.59 -13.75
CA LEU A 197 7.43 -0.40 -12.75
C LEU A 197 5.95 -0.24 -12.36
N ARG A 198 5.20 0.64 -13.05
CA ARG A 198 3.75 0.77 -12.91
C ARG A 198 3.04 -0.59 -12.98
N LEU A 199 2.11 -0.84 -12.06
CA LEU A 199 1.34 -2.08 -11.99
C LEU A 199 0.31 -2.20 -13.12
N SER A 200 -0.32 -1.10 -13.51
CA SER A 200 -1.30 -1.04 -14.60
C SER A 200 -0.64 -0.71 -15.95
N ALA A 201 -1.15 -1.28 -17.04
CA ALA A 201 -0.76 -0.85 -18.38
C ALA A 201 -1.40 0.50 -18.75
N HIS A 202 -0.84 1.20 -19.74
CA HIS A 202 -1.54 2.31 -20.38
C HIS A 202 -2.83 1.81 -21.04
N GLY A 203 -3.95 2.49 -20.80
CA GLY A 203 -5.27 2.07 -21.27
C GLY A 203 -5.95 0.99 -20.42
N ALA A 204 -5.40 0.62 -19.25
CA ALA A 204 -6.10 -0.27 -18.33
C ALA A 204 -7.47 0.31 -17.92
N THR A 205 -8.51 -0.52 -17.91
CA THR A 205 -9.84 -0.18 -17.41
C THR A 205 -9.88 -0.23 -15.87
N ASN A 206 -10.91 0.34 -15.27
CA ASN A 206 -11.10 0.24 -13.82
C ASN A 206 -11.40 -1.18 -13.35
N TYR A 207 -11.96 -2.05 -14.20
CA TYR A 207 -12.10 -3.48 -13.87
C TYR A 207 -10.74 -4.16 -13.67
N HIS A 208 -9.77 -3.88 -14.56
CA HIS A 208 -8.41 -4.37 -14.37
C HIS A 208 -7.76 -3.81 -13.09
N ARG A 209 -7.99 -2.52 -12.79
CA ARG A 209 -7.48 -1.90 -11.56
C ARG A 209 -8.12 -2.51 -10.30
N VAL A 210 -9.40 -2.86 -10.32
CA VAL A 210 -10.06 -3.58 -9.20
C VAL A 210 -9.42 -4.94 -8.95
N ALA A 211 -9.09 -5.69 -10.01
CA ALA A 211 -8.38 -6.97 -9.86
C ALA A 211 -6.98 -6.78 -9.25
N LEU A 212 -6.24 -5.75 -9.67
CA LEU A 212 -4.96 -5.40 -9.05
C LEU A 212 -5.11 -4.94 -7.60
N LEU A 213 -6.17 -4.19 -7.30
CA LEU A 213 -6.47 -3.71 -5.96
C LEU A 213 -6.66 -4.88 -5.00
N TYR A 214 -7.40 -5.92 -5.42
CA TYR A 214 -7.55 -7.15 -4.65
C TYR A 214 -6.19 -7.77 -4.32
N LEU A 215 -5.31 -7.96 -5.31
CA LEU A 215 -3.98 -8.55 -5.08
C LEU A 215 -3.07 -7.67 -4.19
N ILE A 216 -3.18 -6.34 -4.28
CA ILE A 216 -2.48 -5.42 -3.37
C ILE A 216 -3.00 -5.56 -1.95
N VAL A 217 -4.32 -5.68 -1.75
CA VAL A 217 -4.93 -5.86 -0.43
C VAL A 217 -4.49 -7.19 0.19
N GLU A 218 -4.47 -8.29 -0.56
CA GLU A 218 -3.91 -9.56 -0.10
C GLU A 218 -2.43 -9.42 0.32
N GLY A 219 -1.64 -8.67 -0.45
CA GLY A 219 -0.25 -8.34 -0.11
C GLY A 219 -0.13 -7.54 1.18
N ILE A 220 -0.97 -6.52 1.38
CA ILE A 220 -1.02 -5.71 2.61
C ILE A 220 -1.37 -6.58 3.82
N MET A 221 -2.39 -7.45 3.69
CA MET A 221 -2.78 -8.37 4.76
C MET A 221 -1.64 -9.32 5.12
N THR A 222 -0.94 -9.83 4.11
CA THR A 222 0.24 -10.70 4.31
C THR A 222 1.38 -9.94 5.00
N ASP A 223 1.69 -8.70 4.59
CA ASP A 223 2.74 -7.90 5.24
C ASP A 223 2.37 -7.59 6.70
N LEU A 224 1.12 -7.15 6.95
CA LEU A 224 0.61 -6.88 8.30
C LEU A 224 0.76 -8.11 9.19
N PHE A 225 0.45 -9.28 8.65
CA PHE A 225 0.57 -10.54 9.36
C PHE A 225 2.04 -10.95 9.61
N LEU A 226 2.91 -10.85 8.61
CA LEU A 226 4.33 -11.16 8.77
C LEU A 226 5.06 -10.20 9.71
N ILE A 227 4.60 -8.97 9.83
CA ILE A 227 5.08 -8.00 10.81
C ILE A 227 4.83 -8.48 12.23
N ILE A 228 3.65 -9.04 12.50
CA ILE A 228 3.27 -9.47 13.85
C ILE A 228 3.87 -10.84 14.19
N ALA A 229 4.14 -11.65 13.16
CA ALA A 229 4.74 -12.96 13.34
C ALA A 229 6.26 -12.95 13.55
N ASN A 230 6.95 -11.85 13.23
CA ASN A 230 8.42 -11.81 13.26
C ASN A 230 8.98 -10.73 14.19
N ASP A 231 9.95 -11.11 15.02
CA ASP A 231 10.74 -10.19 15.83
C ASP A 231 12.04 -9.75 15.12
N GLY A 232 12.47 -8.51 15.39
CA GLY A 232 13.84 -8.06 15.11
C GLY A 232 14.04 -7.42 13.72
N TRP A 233 15.11 -7.81 13.03
CA TRP A 233 15.54 -7.14 11.79
C TRP A 233 14.66 -7.50 10.58
N ALA A 234 14.13 -8.72 10.53
CA ALA A 234 13.23 -9.16 9.47
C ALA A 234 11.94 -8.33 9.42
N THR A 235 11.43 -7.91 10.58
CA THR A 235 10.25 -7.05 10.71
C THR A 235 10.44 -5.69 10.03
N ARG A 236 11.67 -5.14 10.04
CA ARG A 236 11.98 -3.87 9.37
C ARG A 236 11.84 -3.93 7.86
N ILE A 237 12.20 -5.07 7.26
CA ILE A 237 12.03 -5.31 5.82
C ILE A 237 10.54 -5.36 5.49
N GLN A 238 9.74 -6.04 6.33
CA GLN A 238 8.29 -6.12 6.15
C GLN A 238 7.60 -4.75 6.27
N TYR A 239 8.07 -3.88 7.18
CA TYR A 239 7.59 -2.50 7.24
C TYR A 239 7.84 -1.72 5.94
N GLY A 240 8.98 -1.95 5.29
CA GLY A 240 9.28 -1.38 3.97
C GLY A 240 8.34 -1.93 2.88
N SER A 241 8.09 -3.24 2.89
CA SER A 241 7.14 -3.90 1.98
C SER A 241 5.73 -3.31 2.13
N LEU A 242 5.25 -3.18 3.37
CA LEU A 242 3.94 -2.63 3.67
C LEU A 242 3.82 -1.18 3.19
N GLY A 243 4.81 -0.33 3.46
CA GLY A 243 4.83 1.05 2.97
C GLY A 243 4.73 1.12 1.45
N TYR A 244 5.47 0.26 0.76
CA TYR A 244 5.43 0.18 -0.70
C TYR A 244 4.07 -0.31 -1.23
N ASN A 245 3.44 -1.31 -0.60
CA ASN A 245 2.11 -1.77 -0.98
C ASN A 245 1.02 -0.73 -0.69
N LEU A 246 1.11 0.02 0.43
CA LEU A 246 0.22 1.15 0.73
C LEU A 246 0.38 2.30 -0.27
N SER A 247 1.60 2.61 -0.69
CA SER A 247 1.86 3.57 -1.77
C SER A 247 1.24 3.12 -3.10
N GLY A 248 1.41 1.84 -3.42
CA GLY A 248 0.80 1.21 -4.60
C GLY A 248 -0.73 1.28 -4.57
N LEU A 249 -1.34 1.02 -3.40
CA LEU A 249 -2.77 1.17 -3.14
C LEU A 249 -3.23 2.61 -3.39
N MET A 250 -2.57 3.60 -2.80
CA MET A 250 -2.90 5.03 -2.99
C MET A 250 -2.83 5.45 -4.45
N LEU A 251 -1.76 5.06 -5.15
CA LEU A 251 -1.57 5.37 -6.57
C LEU A 251 -2.65 4.72 -7.43
N LEU A 252 -2.98 3.45 -7.21
CA LEU A 252 -3.97 2.72 -7.99
C LEU A 252 -5.38 3.29 -7.78
N LEU A 253 -5.74 3.63 -6.55
CA LEU A 253 -7.00 4.31 -6.23
C LEU A 253 -7.08 5.68 -6.91
N PHE A 254 -5.99 6.46 -6.87
CA PHE A 254 -5.96 7.75 -7.53
C PHE A 254 -6.07 7.63 -9.06
N GLU A 255 -5.42 6.65 -9.68
CA GLU A 255 -5.58 6.35 -11.10
C GLU A 255 -7.03 6.01 -11.48
N MET A 256 -7.76 5.32 -10.61
CA MET A 256 -9.18 5.02 -10.83
C MET A 256 -10.02 6.30 -10.80
N VAL A 257 -9.80 7.18 -9.81
CA VAL A 257 -10.46 8.49 -9.70
C VAL A 257 -10.15 9.36 -10.92
N GLU A 258 -8.89 9.35 -11.37
CA GLU A 258 -8.44 10.09 -12.54
C GLU A 258 -9.12 9.57 -13.83
N ASN A 259 -9.17 8.24 -14.00
CA ASN A 259 -9.83 7.61 -15.14
C ASN A 259 -11.36 7.82 -15.16
N MET A 260 -11.97 8.11 -14.01
CA MET A 260 -13.40 8.45 -13.89
C MET A 260 -13.68 9.94 -14.13
N ASN A 261 -12.65 10.78 -14.33
CA ASN A 261 -12.76 12.23 -14.48
C ASN A 261 -13.52 12.92 -13.32
N TRP A 262 -13.35 12.41 -12.09
CA TRP A 262 -14.03 12.93 -10.90
C TRP A 262 -13.41 14.22 -10.33
N LEU A 263 -12.21 14.58 -10.78
CA LEU A 263 -11.51 15.80 -10.36
C LEU A 263 -11.36 16.75 -11.53
N SER A 264 -11.52 18.05 -11.27
CA SER A 264 -11.12 19.06 -12.26
C SER A 264 -9.61 19.06 -12.44
N GLU A 265 -9.13 19.47 -13.61
CA GLU A 265 -7.71 19.46 -13.97
C GLU A 265 -6.84 20.16 -12.92
N LYS A 266 -7.28 21.32 -12.42
CA LYS A 266 -6.59 22.06 -11.37
C LYS A 266 -6.37 21.23 -10.10
N TRP A 267 -7.39 20.50 -9.65
CA TRP A 267 -7.29 19.66 -8.45
C TRP A 267 -6.52 18.37 -8.72
N ARG A 268 -6.71 17.74 -9.89
CA ARG A 268 -5.95 16.58 -10.36
C ARG A 268 -4.44 16.84 -10.27
N LEU A 269 -3.99 17.95 -10.87
CA LEU A 269 -2.58 18.34 -10.89
C LEU A 269 -2.06 18.68 -9.49
N ARG A 270 -2.84 19.44 -8.71
CA ARG A 270 -2.46 19.82 -7.35
C ARG A 270 -2.26 18.59 -6.46
N VAL A 271 -3.15 17.61 -6.53
CA VAL A 271 -3.02 16.35 -5.78
C VAL A 271 -1.79 15.57 -6.27
N LYS A 272 -1.60 15.41 -7.59
CA LYS A 272 -0.40 14.74 -8.14
C LYS A 272 0.90 15.38 -7.63
N ARG A 273 1.03 16.70 -7.71
CA ARG A 273 2.25 17.40 -7.29
C ARG A 273 2.50 17.34 -5.77
N LEU A 274 1.44 17.29 -4.96
CA LEU A 274 1.55 17.24 -3.50
C LEU A 274 1.78 15.84 -2.94
N VAL A 275 1.09 14.83 -3.49
CA VAL A 275 1.01 13.47 -2.92
C VAL A 275 1.79 12.45 -3.75
N PHE A 276 1.93 12.69 -5.05
CA PHE A 276 2.55 11.78 -6.01
C PHE A 276 3.69 12.48 -6.74
N SER A 277 4.66 12.98 -5.97
CA SER A 277 5.90 13.54 -6.50
C SER A 277 7.09 12.63 -6.24
N ASN A 278 8.05 12.63 -7.18
CA ASN A 278 9.16 11.69 -7.16
C ASN A 278 10.05 11.94 -5.93
N GLU A 279 10.28 13.21 -5.63
CA GLU A 279 11.11 13.68 -4.52
C GLU A 279 10.58 13.29 -3.14
N THR A 280 9.28 13.00 -3.03
CA THR A 280 8.64 12.63 -1.75
C THR A 280 8.16 11.19 -1.70
N SER A 281 8.22 10.47 -2.82
CA SER A 281 7.61 9.15 -3.04
C SER A 281 8.07 8.03 -2.11
N LEU A 282 9.18 8.21 -1.37
CA LEU A 282 9.71 7.23 -0.41
C LEU A 282 9.78 7.74 1.03
N ILE A 283 9.63 9.05 1.26
CA ILE A 283 9.83 9.64 2.60
C ILE A 283 8.72 9.18 3.54
N GLY A 284 7.46 9.21 3.08
CA GLY A 284 6.32 8.79 3.88
C GLY A 284 6.40 7.31 4.28
N GLU A 285 6.85 6.47 3.36
CA GLU A 285 7.02 5.02 3.52
C GLU A 285 8.08 4.70 4.56
N LEU A 286 9.25 5.34 4.48
CA LEU A 286 10.35 5.11 5.42
C LEU A 286 10.00 5.55 6.84
N VAL A 287 9.36 6.72 6.99
CA VAL A 287 8.93 7.20 8.31
C VAL A 287 7.83 6.32 8.88
N THR A 288 6.87 5.90 8.04
CA THR A 288 5.81 4.98 8.46
C THR A 288 6.40 3.65 8.91
N ALA A 289 7.40 3.13 8.21
CA ALA A 289 8.09 1.91 8.60
C ALA A 289 8.76 2.01 9.97
N PHE A 290 9.26 3.20 10.33
CA PHE A 290 9.83 3.45 11.66
C PHE A 290 8.76 3.63 12.76
N ALA A 291 7.66 4.31 12.45
CA ALA A 291 6.62 4.64 13.43
C ALA A 291 5.58 3.52 13.64
N PHE A 292 5.56 2.51 12.76
CA PHE A 292 4.50 1.52 12.66
C PHE A 292 4.13 0.86 14.00
N GLN A 293 5.10 0.29 14.69
CA GLN A 293 4.88 -0.43 15.95
C GLN A 293 4.26 0.47 17.03
N ASN A 294 4.71 1.73 17.13
CA ASN A 294 4.18 2.69 18.09
C ASN A 294 2.75 3.08 17.74
N CYS A 295 2.45 3.29 16.46
CA CYS A 295 1.09 3.57 15.99
C CYS A 295 0.14 2.41 16.27
N LEU A 296 0.52 1.16 15.95
CA LEU A 296 -0.30 -0.02 16.26
C LEU A 296 -0.54 -0.18 17.76
N ASN A 297 0.50 -0.02 18.58
CA ASN A 297 0.37 -0.05 20.03
C ASN A 297 -0.63 1.00 20.54
N GLY A 298 -0.55 2.23 20.02
CA GLY A 298 -1.48 3.30 20.35
C GLY A 298 -2.92 2.98 19.92
N LEU A 299 -3.11 2.44 18.71
CA LEU A 299 -4.42 2.07 18.19
C LEU A 299 -5.04 0.93 19.00
N ASN A 300 -4.30 -0.13 19.28
CA ASN A 300 -4.84 -1.27 20.05
C ASN A 300 -5.21 -0.89 21.48
N LYS A 301 -4.46 0.05 22.10
CA LYS A 301 -4.75 0.57 23.45
C LYS A 301 -5.83 1.66 23.49
N SER A 302 -6.30 2.12 22.32
CA SER A 302 -7.39 3.09 22.21
C SER A 302 -8.75 2.46 22.55
N ASP A 303 -9.85 3.12 22.16
CA ASP A 303 -11.20 2.56 22.31
C ASP A 303 -11.41 1.25 21.54
N LEU A 304 -10.51 0.90 20.61
CA LEU A 304 -10.49 -0.43 19.99
C LEU A 304 -10.44 -1.55 21.03
N LYS A 305 -9.85 -1.34 22.23
CA LYS A 305 -9.86 -2.34 23.31
C LYS A 305 -11.24 -2.80 23.75
N ARG A 306 -12.29 -2.02 23.47
CA ARG A 306 -13.69 -2.34 23.80
C ARG A 306 -14.45 -2.88 22.58
N SER A 307 -13.78 -3.60 21.69
CA SER A 307 -14.37 -4.05 20.42
C SER A 307 -15.29 -5.26 20.52
N LYS A 308 -15.18 -6.09 21.56
CA LYS A 308 -15.98 -7.33 21.66
C LYS A 308 -17.49 -7.10 21.57
N PRO A 309 -18.12 -6.16 22.29
CA PRO A 309 -19.56 -5.94 22.18
C PRO A 309 -20.00 -5.62 20.75
N THR A 310 -19.24 -4.77 20.04
CA THR A 310 -19.53 -4.43 18.66
C THR A 310 -19.30 -5.60 17.72
N ALA A 311 -18.19 -6.33 17.88
CA ALA A 311 -17.89 -7.53 17.09
C ALA A 311 -18.97 -8.61 17.26
N LEU A 312 -19.51 -8.80 18.47
CA LEU A 312 -20.63 -9.71 18.70
C LEU A 312 -21.93 -9.21 18.07
N ALA A 313 -22.16 -7.89 18.03
CA ALA A 313 -23.37 -7.31 17.45
C ALA A 313 -23.41 -7.37 15.91
N VAL A 314 -22.25 -7.22 15.23
CA VAL A 314 -22.20 -7.17 13.75
C VAL A 314 -21.51 -8.36 13.08
N SER A 315 -20.82 -9.21 13.84
CA SER A 315 -19.85 -10.25 13.47
C SER A 315 -18.37 -9.82 13.56
N PHE A 316 -17.53 -10.74 14.03
CA PHE A 316 -16.09 -10.57 14.09
C PHE A 316 -15.47 -10.29 12.72
N TYR A 317 -15.96 -10.95 11.66
CA TYR A 317 -15.48 -10.75 10.29
C TYR A 317 -15.69 -9.31 9.80
N LEU A 318 -16.93 -8.79 9.89
CA LEU A 318 -17.24 -7.44 9.42
C LEU A 318 -16.51 -6.38 10.27
N TRP A 319 -16.51 -6.56 11.60
CA TRP A 319 -15.81 -5.63 12.49
C TRP A 319 -14.31 -5.61 12.24
N SER A 320 -13.71 -6.76 11.95
CA SER A 320 -12.30 -6.83 11.58
C SER A 320 -11.96 -6.07 10.31
N LEU A 321 -12.81 -6.12 9.29
CA LEU A 321 -12.61 -5.32 8.08
C LEU A 321 -12.61 -3.81 8.39
N VAL A 322 -13.50 -3.37 9.29
CA VAL A 322 -13.54 -1.97 9.75
C VAL A 322 -12.26 -1.61 10.51
N CYS A 323 -11.81 -2.46 11.45
CA CYS A 323 -10.60 -2.23 12.22
C CYS A 323 -9.32 -2.22 11.37
N HIS A 324 -9.16 -3.17 10.44
CA HIS A 324 -8.06 -3.14 9.46
C HIS A 324 -8.15 -1.90 8.57
N GLY A 325 -9.36 -1.50 8.18
CA GLY A 325 -9.62 -0.24 7.47
C GLY A 325 -9.11 0.98 8.24
N ILE A 326 -9.38 1.06 9.56
CA ILE A 326 -8.85 2.13 10.43
C ILE A 326 -7.32 2.13 10.42
N VAL A 327 -6.69 0.97 10.59
CA VAL A 327 -5.22 0.82 10.57
C VAL A 327 -4.64 1.33 9.24
N VAL A 328 -5.16 0.85 8.11
CA VAL A 328 -4.73 1.25 6.77
C VAL A 328 -4.93 2.75 6.55
N LEU A 329 -6.07 3.31 6.95
CA LEU A 329 -6.37 4.74 6.81
C LEU A 329 -5.43 5.62 7.63
N VAL A 330 -5.09 5.21 8.85
CA VAL A 330 -4.12 5.94 9.70
C VAL A 330 -2.76 5.98 9.03
N PHE A 331 -2.28 4.87 8.48
CA PHE A 331 -0.99 4.83 7.79
C PHE A 331 -1.01 5.61 6.47
N ILE A 332 -2.07 5.51 5.68
CA ILE A 332 -2.25 6.34 4.49
C ILE A 332 -2.25 7.83 4.85
N ALA A 333 -2.90 8.22 5.95
CA ALA A 333 -2.93 9.60 6.41
C ALA A 333 -1.52 10.09 6.82
N ILE A 334 -0.73 9.26 7.50
CA ILE A 334 0.67 9.57 7.87
C ILE A 334 1.52 9.74 6.60
N ILE A 335 1.51 8.76 5.69
CA ILE A 335 2.25 8.81 4.42
C ILE A 335 1.88 10.08 3.65
N SER A 336 0.57 10.32 3.46
CA SER A 336 0.07 11.47 2.71
C SER A 336 0.48 12.80 3.35
N SER A 337 0.36 12.92 4.67
CA SER A 337 0.71 14.14 5.40
C SER A 337 2.20 14.46 5.28
N LEU A 338 3.06 13.45 5.44
CA LEU A 338 4.50 13.60 5.28
C LEU A 338 4.87 14.00 3.86
N ARG A 339 4.30 13.35 2.85
CA ARG A 339 4.53 13.70 1.44
C ARG A 339 4.11 15.13 1.13
N VAL A 340 2.93 15.55 1.57
CA VAL A 340 2.42 16.92 1.38
C VAL A 340 3.36 17.94 2.03
N VAL A 341 3.74 17.73 3.29
CA VAL A 341 4.64 18.64 4.01
C VAL A 341 6.00 18.72 3.32
N CYS A 342 6.60 17.58 2.98
CA CYS A 342 7.87 17.52 2.27
C CYS A 342 7.80 18.16 0.87
N ALA A 343 6.71 17.97 0.13
CA ALA A 343 6.53 18.57 -1.20
C ALA A 343 6.44 20.10 -1.11
N VAL A 344 5.68 20.62 -0.15
CA VAL A 344 5.56 22.07 0.10
C VAL A 344 6.92 22.66 0.48
N ILE A 345 7.64 22.01 1.41
CA ILE A 345 8.97 22.43 1.83
C ILE A 345 9.95 22.40 0.64
N TYR A 346 9.95 21.32 -0.14
CA TYR A 346 10.81 21.16 -1.30
C TYR A 346 10.57 22.27 -2.34
N VAL A 347 9.30 22.49 -2.71
CA VAL A 347 8.93 23.53 -3.69
C VAL A 347 9.30 24.92 -3.19
N TRP A 348 9.06 25.20 -1.91
CA TRP A 348 9.47 26.46 -1.31
C TRP A 348 10.98 26.70 -1.40
N PHE A 349 11.80 25.70 -1.05
CA PHE A 349 13.26 25.84 -1.11
C PHE A 349 13.79 25.91 -2.54
N LYS A 350 13.25 25.10 -3.45
CA LYS A 350 13.73 24.97 -4.83
C LYS A 350 13.30 26.14 -5.71
N HIS A 351 12.03 26.51 -5.65
CA HIS A 351 11.39 27.46 -6.58
C HIS A 351 11.09 28.82 -5.95
N ARG A 352 11.21 28.95 -4.62
CA ARG A 352 10.85 30.17 -3.87
C ARG A 352 9.40 30.64 -4.09
N SER A 353 8.55 29.75 -4.59
CA SER A 353 7.15 30.02 -4.91
C SER A 353 6.34 28.74 -4.81
N LEU A 354 5.19 28.81 -4.13
CA LEU A 354 4.24 27.70 -4.06
C LEU A 354 3.33 27.62 -5.30
N ALA A 355 3.45 28.55 -6.25
CA ALA A 355 2.66 28.57 -7.48
C ALA A 355 2.86 27.30 -8.31
N VAL A 356 4.05 26.70 -8.26
CA VAL A 356 4.36 25.41 -8.90
C VAL A 356 3.38 24.30 -8.51
N LEU A 357 2.74 24.36 -7.34
CA LEU A 357 1.77 23.34 -6.91
C LEU A 357 0.40 23.47 -7.58
N SER A 358 0.08 24.61 -8.20
CA SER A 358 -1.28 24.90 -8.72
C SER A 358 -1.30 25.38 -10.17
N GLU A 359 -0.18 25.87 -10.69
CA GLU A 359 -0.12 26.48 -12.02
C GLU A 359 -0.18 25.43 -13.13
N PRO A 360 -1.02 25.61 -14.17
CA PRO A 360 -1.17 24.63 -15.22
C PRO A 360 0.09 24.54 -16.09
N CYS A 361 0.36 23.34 -16.58
CA CYS A 361 1.39 23.08 -17.60
C CYS A 361 0.78 22.18 -18.67
N CYS A 362 0.89 22.56 -19.94
CA CYS A 362 0.30 21.81 -21.04
C CYS A 362 0.89 20.40 -21.19
N VAL A 363 2.14 20.18 -20.76
CA VAL A 363 2.76 18.84 -20.70
C VAL A 363 2.02 17.94 -19.70
N ASP A 364 1.64 18.45 -18.53
CA ASP A 364 0.91 17.66 -17.53
C ASP A 364 -0.49 17.26 -18.04
N ALA A 365 -1.11 18.13 -18.83
CA ALA A 365 -2.39 17.85 -19.48
C ALA A 365 -2.22 16.78 -20.58
N ALA A 366 -1.17 16.86 -21.39
CA ALA A 366 -0.87 15.86 -22.42
C ALA A 366 -0.52 14.49 -21.82
N LEU A 367 0.22 14.46 -20.70
CA LEU A 367 0.51 13.23 -19.97
C LEU A 367 -0.77 12.63 -19.37
N GLY A 368 -1.65 13.44 -18.76
CA GLY A 368 -2.90 12.96 -18.19
C GLY A 368 -2.70 11.77 -17.24
N VAL A 369 -3.44 10.67 -17.48
CA VAL A 369 -3.37 9.39 -16.75
C VAL A 369 -2.12 8.53 -17.05
N ARG A 370 -1.29 8.94 -18.02
CA ARG A 370 -0.13 8.16 -18.50
C ARG A 370 1.06 8.27 -17.57
N SER A 371 1.25 9.44 -16.93
CA SER A 371 2.22 9.63 -15.85
C SER A 371 1.58 9.38 -14.49
N ARG A 372 2.24 8.59 -13.64
CA ARG A 372 1.79 8.37 -12.26
C ARG A 372 2.29 9.44 -11.31
N ILE A 373 3.56 9.80 -11.45
CA ILE A 373 4.29 10.64 -10.52
C ILE A 373 4.83 11.87 -11.25
N MET A 374 4.81 13.01 -10.56
CA MET A 374 5.36 14.28 -11.04
C MET A 374 6.80 14.50 -10.55
N LEU A 375 7.62 15.20 -11.33
CA LEU A 375 8.99 15.58 -10.96
C LEU A 375 9.03 17.07 -10.64
N LEU A 376 8.94 17.43 -9.36
CA LEU A 376 8.83 18.82 -8.90
C LEU A 376 10.09 19.64 -9.23
N GLY A 377 11.27 19.04 -9.11
CA GLY A 377 12.55 19.63 -9.46
C GLY A 377 12.78 19.77 -10.97
N GLY A 378 11.96 19.07 -11.76
CA GLY A 378 11.98 19.10 -13.22
C GLY A 378 11.31 20.33 -13.83
N TYR A 379 10.53 21.07 -13.03
CA TYR A 379 9.91 22.31 -13.49
C TYR A 379 10.91 23.46 -13.57
N HIS A 380 10.62 24.42 -14.44
CA HIS A 380 11.24 25.72 -14.56
C HIS A 380 10.14 26.79 -14.56
N TRP A 381 10.35 27.84 -13.78
CA TRP A 381 9.40 28.95 -13.65
C TRP A 381 9.92 30.15 -14.43
N GLU A 382 9.20 30.54 -15.48
CA GLU A 382 9.58 31.63 -16.39
C GLU A 382 8.32 32.40 -16.82
N ASP A 383 8.35 33.73 -16.78
CA ASP A 383 7.22 34.60 -17.19
C ASP A 383 5.86 34.24 -16.59
N ASN A 384 5.83 33.91 -15.30
CA ASN A 384 4.65 33.44 -14.56
C ASN A 384 4.00 32.18 -15.16
N LYS A 385 4.78 31.36 -15.86
CA LYS A 385 4.35 30.10 -16.47
C LYS A 385 5.28 28.99 -16.02
N LEU A 386 4.70 27.79 -16.02
CA LEU A 386 5.40 26.58 -15.61
C LEU A 386 5.81 25.77 -16.85
N TYR A 387 7.10 25.50 -16.97
CA TYR A 387 7.68 24.67 -18.01
C TYR A 387 8.38 23.45 -17.41
N TYR A 388 8.52 22.38 -18.17
CA TYR A 388 9.45 21.31 -17.89
C TYR A 388 10.77 21.56 -18.60
N LYS A 389 11.86 21.27 -17.90
CA LYS A 389 13.19 21.25 -18.49
C LYS A 389 13.38 20.04 -19.41
N PRO A 390 14.23 20.12 -20.45
CA PRO A 390 14.54 18.99 -21.31
C PRO A 390 14.97 17.74 -20.54
N GLU A 391 15.78 17.89 -19.48
CA GLU A 391 16.29 16.76 -18.68
C GLU A 391 15.14 16.03 -17.96
N ALA A 392 14.13 16.77 -17.50
CA ALA A 392 12.95 16.18 -16.87
C ALA A 392 12.09 15.42 -17.88
N LEU A 393 11.93 15.96 -19.09
CA LEU A 393 11.20 15.27 -20.17
C LEU A 393 11.93 13.97 -20.57
N LYS A 394 13.26 14.00 -20.64
CA LYS A 394 14.12 12.82 -20.81
C LYS A 394 13.96 11.82 -19.66
N ALA A 395 13.87 12.29 -18.41
CA ALA A 395 13.64 11.42 -17.24
C ALA A 395 12.30 10.67 -17.31
N PHE A 396 11.25 11.29 -17.87
CA PHE A 396 9.97 10.61 -18.14
C PHE A 396 10.02 9.67 -19.35
N GLY A 397 11.14 9.62 -20.08
CA GLY A 397 11.27 8.84 -21.31
C GLY A 397 10.50 9.42 -22.49
N MET A 398 10.22 10.73 -22.48
CA MET A 398 9.57 11.41 -23.58
C MET A 398 10.57 11.72 -24.69
N LEU A 399 10.11 11.60 -25.92
CA LEU A 399 10.88 11.87 -27.14
C LEU A 399 10.07 12.80 -28.05
N ARG A 400 10.75 13.33 -29.06
CA ARG A 400 10.14 14.04 -30.19
C ARG A 400 10.14 13.11 -31.40
N ILE A 401 9.04 13.11 -32.15
CA ILE A 401 9.01 12.56 -33.51
C ILE A 401 8.59 13.65 -34.48
N GLU A 402 9.34 13.84 -35.55
CA GLU A 402 8.95 14.67 -36.68
C GLU A 402 8.40 13.80 -37.81
N GLU A 403 7.14 14.03 -38.18
CA GLU A 403 6.41 13.31 -39.24
C GLU A 403 5.70 14.35 -40.11
N ASP A 404 6.01 14.37 -41.41
CA ASP A 404 5.45 15.29 -42.41
C ASP A 404 5.55 16.79 -42.03
N GLY A 405 6.66 17.17 -41.39
CA GLY A 405 6.91 18.55 -40.94
C GLY A 405 6.13 18.96 -39.68
N VAL A 406 5.46 18.00 -39.03
CA VAL A 406 4.78 18.20 -37.75
C VAL A 406 5.56 17.48 -36.65
N GLU A 407 5.86 18.22 -35.58
CA GLU A 407 6.52 17.66 -34.41
C GLU A 407 5.50 17.13 -33.40
N TYR A 408 5.71 15.91 -32.93
CA TYR A 408 4.88 15.24 -31.94
C TYR A 408 5.68 14.93 -30.67
N LEU A 409 5.04 15.13 -29.51
CA LEU A 409 5.51 14.60 -28.25
C LEU A 409 5.09 13.14 -28.15
N VAL A 410 6.07 12.25 -27.98
CA VAL A 410 5.83 10.81 -27.91
C VAL A 410 6.36 10.19 -26.62
N LEU A 411 5.76 9.07 -26.21
CA LEU A 411 6.24 8.26 -25.09
C LEU A 411 6.11 6.77 -25.38
N ASN A 412 6.86 5.96 -24.64
CA ASN A 412 6.78 4.51 -24.73
C ASN A 412 5.50 4.00 -24.07
N LYS A 413 4.60 3.41 -24.86
CA LYS A 413 3.39 2.76 -24.35
C LYS A 413 3.75 1.54 -23.53
N LEU A 414 3.34 1.56 -22.25
CA LEU A 414 3.44 0.42 -21.35
C LEU A 414 2.28 -0.54 -21.60
N TYR A 415 2.57 -1.73 -22.14
CA TYR A 415 1.63 -2.84 -22.22
C TYR A 415 1.67 -3.67 -20.93
N TRP A 416 0.75 -4.62 -20.76
CA TRP A 416 0.67 -5.42 -19.52
C TRP A 416 1.97 -6.17 -19.21
N PHE A 417 2.43 -7.02 -20.12
CA PHE A 417 3.57 -7.93 -19.87
C PHE A 417 4.64 -7.90 -20.96
N THR A 418 4.46 -7.04 -21.98
CA THR A 418 5.33 -6.96 -23.15
C THR A 418 5.91 -5.55 -23.30
N ALA A 419 7.09 -5.45 -23.89
CA ALA A 419 7.70 -4.20 -24.32
C ALA A 419 8.06 -4.32 -25.81
N PRO A 420 7.09 -4.11 -26.73
CA PRO A 420 7.35 -4.13 -28.16
C PRO A 420 8.39 -3.07 -28.55
N ARG A 421 9.14 -3.31 -29.63
CA ARG A 421 10.12 -2.33 -30.13
C ARG A 421 9.44 -1.06 -30.66
N ASP A 422 8.31 -1.23 -31.34
CA ASP A 422 7.50 -0.15 -31.92
C ASP A 422 6.36 0.20 -30.98
N ASN A 423 6.71 0.72 -29.80
CA ASN A 423 5.76 1.07 -28.75
C ASN A 423 5.63 2.59 -28.52
N LEU A 424 6.20 3.42 -29.39
CA LEU A 424 6.07 4.87 -29.27
C LEU A 424 4.68 5.31 -29.74
N ILE A 425 4.04 6.15 -28.94
CA ILE A 425 2.75 6.77 -29.26
C ILE A 425 2.83 8.28 -29.13
N GLY A 426 2.25 9.00 -30.09
CA GLY A 426 2.01 10.43 -30.00
C GLY A 426 0.93 10.76 -28.98
N ILE A 427 1.24 11.69 -28.08
CA ILE A 427 0.31 12.16 -27.03
C ILE A 427 0.00 13.66 -27.13
N GLY A 428 0.74 14.40 -27.94
CA GLY A 428 0.46 15.80 -28.23
C GLY A 428 1.24 16.31 -29.43
N VAL A 429 0.75 17.40 -30.01
CA VAL A 429 1.42 18.14 -31.09
C VAL A 429 2.26 19.25 -30.46
N LEU A 430 3.51 19.38 -30.90
CA LEU A 430 4.42 20.42 -30.45
C LEU A 430 4.24 21.68 -31.29
N ALA A 431 4.02 22.80 -30.62
CA ALA A 431 3.97 24.14 -31.22
C ALA A 431 4.86 25.06 -30.38
N ASP A 432 6.07 25.34 -30.88
CA ASP A 432 7.13 26.01 -30.13
C ASP A 432 7.39 25.34 -28.77
N GLN A 433 7.21 26.06 -27.67
CA GLN A 433 7.35 25.58 -26.30
C GLN A 433 6.07 24.95 -25.73
N ARG A 434 5.02 24.76 -26.53
CA ARG A 434 3.72 24.23 -26.07
C ARG A 434 3.44 22.85 -26.62
N VAL A 435 2.59 22.13 -25.90
CA VAL A 435 2.06 20.82 -26.26
C VAL A 435 0.55 20.90 -26.28
N GLU A 436 -0.06 20.66 -27.43
CA GLU A 436 -1.51 20.50 -27.53
C GLU A 436 -1.85 19.01 -27.50
N PRO A 437 -2.62 18.53 -26.50
CA PRO A 437 -2.96 17.11 -26.37
C PRO A 437 -3.67 16.58 -27.63
N CYS A 438 -3.31 15.36 -28.04
CA CYS A 438 -3.96 14.68 -29.17
C CYS A 438 -4.42 13.27 -28.80
N ASN A 439 -5.24 12.67 -29.66
CA ASN A 439 -5.56 11.25 -29.55
C ASN A 439 -4.29 10.41 -29.71
N GLU A 440 -4.22 9.28 -28.99
CA GLU A 440 -3.10 8.35 -29.14
C GLU A 440 -3.04 7.86 -30.58
N ARG A 441 -1.88 8.05 -31.20
CA ARG A 441 -1.60 7.52 -32.53
C ARG A 441 -0.20 6.92 -32.58
N PRO A 442 0.01 5.87 -33.40
CA PRO A 442 1.34 5.54 -33.87
C PRO A 442 1.93 6.74 -34.62
N CYS A 443 3.24 6.93 -34.48
CA CYS A 443 4.00 7.92 -35.23
C CYS A 443 5.13 7.20 -35.97
N SER A 444 5.34 7.57 -37.24
CA SER A 444 6.43 7.05 -38.07
C SER A 444 7.20 8.23 -38.61
N GLY A 445 8.35 8.53 -37.98
CA GLY A 445 9.12 9.72 -38.30
C GLY A 445 10.50 9.70 -37.67
N VAL A 446 11.21 10.81 -37.79
CA VAL A 446 12.57 10.94 -37.23
C VAL A 446 12.45 11.15 -35.72
N ILE A 447 13.02 10.20 -34.96
CA ILE A 447 13.04 10.25 -33.49
C ILE A 447 14.22 11.09 -33.05
N SER A 448 13.99 12.02 -32.12
CA SER A 448 15.05 12.73 -31.41
C SER A 448 14.66 12.98 -29.96
N PHE A 449 15.64 13.34 -29.13
CA PHE A 449 15.34 13.89 -27.82
C PHE A 449 14.79 15.31 -27.91
N LEU A 450 14.13 15.73 -26.83
CA LEU A 450 13.72 17.11 -26.62
C LEU A 450 14.92 17.93 -26.15
N ASP A 451 15.14 19.07 -26.79
CA ASP A 451 16.24 20.03 -26.55
C ASP A 451 15.74 21.36 -25.99
N ARG A 452 14.42 21.55 -25.92
CA ARG A 452 13.77 22.78 -25.47
C ARG A 452 12.80 22.56 -24.32
N MET A 453 12.59 23.62 -23.54
CA MET A 453 11.60 23.62 -22.46
C MET A 453 10.18 23.57 -23.04
N LEU A 454 9.31 22.76 -22.42
CA LEU A 454 7.91 22.64 -22.83
C LEU A 454 6.96 22.95 -21.67
N GLY A 455 5.91 23.74 -21.92
CA GLY A 455 4.91 24.07 -20.91
C GLY A 455 4.10 25.33 -21.20
N GLY A 456 3.70 26.01 -20.13
CA GLY A 456 2.74 27.10 -20.18
C GLY A 456 1.28 26.63 -20.28
N VAL A 457 0.39 27.58 -20.53
CA VAL A 457 -1.06 27.38 -20.58
C VAL A 457 -1.45 26.82 -21.97
N SER A 458 -2.22 25.73 -22.02
CA SER A 458 -2.78 25.21 -23.28
C SER A 458 -3.69 26.26 -23.93
N ALA A 459 -3.72 26.30 -25.26
CA ALA A 459 -4.57 27.21 -26.02
C ALA A 459 -6.06 27.09 -25.65
N HIS A 460 -6.54 25.89 -25.29
CA HIS A 460 -7.93 25.65 -24.92
C HIS A 460 -8.34 26.21 -23.55
N THR A 461 -7.41 26.27 -22.58
CA THR A 461 -7.66 26.93 -21.28
C THR A 461 -7.71 28.45 -21.36
N GLY A 462 -7.09 29.05 -22.39
CA GLY A 462 -7.16 30.49 -22.63
C GLY A 462 -8.56 30.98 -23.04
N TYR A 463 -9.38 30.11 -23.65
CA TYR A 463 -10.73 30.48 -24.07
C TYR A 463 -11.70 30.62 -22.89
N TYR A 464 -11.66 29.70 -21.92
CA TYR A 464 -12.55 29.74 -20.74
C TYR A 464 -12.29 30.96 -19.83
N ASN A 465 -11.02 31.34 -19.63
CA ASN A 465 -10.68 32.51 -18.81
C ASN A 465 -11.03 33.84 -19.51
N ARG A 466 -11.03 33.89 -20.86
CA ARG A 466 -11.38 35.11 -21.60
C ARG A 466 -12.89 35.37 -21.64
N THR A 467 -13.71 34.32 -21.66
CA THR A 467 -15.18 34.44 -21.63
C THR A 467 -15.76 34.90 -20.30
N GLN A 468 -15.05 34.75 -19.16
CA GLN A 468 -15.53 35.27 -17.87
C GLN A 468 -15.31 36.77 -17.66
N GLN A 469 -14.47 37.44 -18.47
CA GLN A 469 -14.16 38.87 -18.31
C GLN A 469 -14.97 39.80 -19.22
N THR A 470 -15.93 39.32 -20.01
CA THR A 470 -16.69 40.20 -20.92
C THR A 470 -18.14 39.77 -21.11
N ILE A 471 -18.95 39.94 -20.08
CA ILE A 471 -20.40 40.16 -20.26
C ILE A 471 -20.66 41.63 -19.91
N ARG A 472 -20.52 42.51 -20.92
CA ARG A 472 -21.13 43.84 -20.88
C ARG A 472 -22.59 43.66 -21.32
N ILE A 473 -23.50 43.75 -20.37
CA ILE A 473 -24.93 43.90 -20.65
C ILE A 473 -25.11 45.31 -21.22
N LEU A 474 -25.40 45.41 -22.51
CA LEU A 474 -25.93 46.62 -23.11
C LEU A 474 -27.41 46.70 -22.73
N SER A 475 -27.72 47.56 -21.78
CA SER A 475 -29.07 48.04 -21.55
C SER A 475 -29.42 49.04 -22.64
N GLY A 476 -30.43 48.75 -23.44
CA GLY A 476 -31.04 49.68 -24.38
C GLY A 476 -32.54 49.39 -24.47
N PRO A 477 -33.37 50.45 -24.58
CA PRO A 477 -34.77 50.52 -24.12
C PRO A 477 -35.76 49.59 -24.82
#